data_AF-A0A7U2FCX2-F1
#
_entry.id   AF-A0A7U2FCX2-F1
#
_cell.length_a   1.000
_cell.length_b   1.000
_cell.length_c   1.000
_cell.angle_alpha   90.00
_cell.angle_beta   90.00
_cell.angle_gamma   90.00
#
_symmetry.space_group_name_H-M   'P 1'
#
loop_
_entity.id
_entity.type
_entity.pdbx_description
1 polymer ?
#
loop_
_entity_poly.entity_id
_entity_poly.type
_entity_poly.pdbx_seq_one_letter_code
_entity_poly.pdbx_strand_id
1 'polypeptide(L)'
;MPIHHPGTLVANGNINLTDVPWALTTHLLSVSHDQLLRITHHSFLSRAANGTLPKPLVAQWLANDLQYLKIYKGLSEQTLAIVRRTQPSTTIYDPEDLQTRLVAWLDAAIQNGTREEAFFQEVAEIYKIDLNITQATKNEGLHRYESLLNTFTATSRSEFLPWLEGAVMLWAMEKVYYEAWSWARRQDAQSSPRTYENDEDGGAMRREFIPNWSNRDFMMFVEQLERILNEAVSSAVKGDDQLWRQVKTRTDAVWQAVLDAEEAFWPDVDGVGVNGAANGSALNDVNGIRTSADVDCAKCENIGNGQVPIQTGV
;
A
#
# COMPACT_ATOMS: atom_id res chain seq x y z
N MET A 1 -19.57 22.48 12.25
CA MET A 1 -18.32 22.59 11.47
C MET A 1 -17.46 21.40 11.85
N PRO A 2 -17.02 20.55 10.92
CA PRO A 2 -16.23 19.38 11.28
C PRO A 2 -14.85 19.83 11.71
N ILE A 3 -14.51 19.50 12.95
CA ILE A 3 -13.22 19.79 13.56
C ILE A 3 -12.22 18.78 12.99
N HIS A 4 -11.39 19.24 12.04
CA HIS A 4 -10.23 18.49 11.55
C HIS A 4 -9.12 18.52 12.61
N HIS A 5 -8.82 17.36 13.23
CA HIS A 5 -7.74 17.16 14.22
C HIS A 5 -7.17 15.74 14.07
N PRO A 6 -5.92 15.43 14.48
CA PRO A 6 -4.67 16.20 14.55
C PRO A 6 -3.72 15.86 13.38
N GLY A 7 -4.11 15.01 12.42
CA GLY A 7 -3.28 14.72 11.24
C GLY A 7 -3.07 15.96 10.35
N THR A 8 -4.05 16.88 10.33
CA THR A 8 -4.02 18.12 9.53
C THR A 8 -3.44 19.33 10.30
N LEU A 9 -3.29 19.27 11.63
CA LEU A 9 -2.78 20.39 12.44
C LEU A 9 -1.26 20.56 12.35
N VAL A 10 -0.56 19.56 11.82
CA VAL A 10 0.90 19.52 11.73
C VAL A 10 1.46 20.48 10.66
N ALA A 11 0.64 20.97 9.73
CA ALA A 11 1.13 21.78 8.60
C ALA A 11 1.35 23.28 8.90
N ASN A 12 0.80 23.83 9.99
CA ASN A 12 0.74 25.29 10.19
C ASN A 12 1.22 25.83 11.56
N GLY A 13 1.98 25.05 12.33
CA GLY A 13 2.58 25.52 13.57
C GLY A 13 4.00 25.03 13.74
N ASN A 14 4.89 25.87 14.28
CA ASN A 14 6.20 25.49 14.81
C ASN A 14 6.02 24.57 16.04
N ILE A 15 5.43 23.39 15.84
CA ILE A 15 5.27 22.36 16.84
C ILE A 15 6.45 21.41 16.65
N ASN A 16 7.24 21.23 17.70
CA ASN A 16 8.24 20.17 17.74
C ASN A 16 7.49 18.83 17.63
N LEU A 17 7.62 18.14 16.49
CA LEU A 17 6.91 16.89 16.22
C LEU A 17 7.29 15.75 17.16
N THR A 18 8.40 15.89 17.89
CA THR A 18 8.81 14.96 18.95
C THR A 18 8.04 15.17 20.27
N ASP A 19 7.26 16.26 20.39
CA ASP A 19 6.49 16.65 21.58
C ASP A 19 4.96 16.50 21.42
N VAL A 20 4.45 15.85 20.35
CA VAL A 20 3.05 15.42 20.35
C VAL A 20 2.96 14.25 21.32
N PRO A 21 2.42 14.43 22.53
CA PRO A 21 2.67 13.48 23.58
C PRO A 21 1.82 12.24 23.25
N TRP A 22 2.50 11.13 22.95
CA TRP A 22 1.94 9.78 22.75
C TRP A 22 1.21 9.49 21.41
N ALA A 23 1.37 10.31 20.37
CA ALA A 23 0.96 9.96 19.02
C ALA A 23 2.03 9.07 18.34
N LEU A 24 1.84 7.75 18.37
CA LEU A 24 2.76 6.77 17.80
C LEU A 24 3.09 7.06 16.33
N THR A 25 2.07 7.27 15.49
CA THR A 25 2.32 7.44 14.06
C THR A 25 3.06 8.72 13.73
N THR A 26 2.84 9.80 14.50
CA THR A 26 3.62 11.04 14.39
C THR A 26 5.09 10.80 14.73
N HIS A 27 5.37 10.03 15.80
CA HIS A 27 6.73 9.62 16.14
C HIS A 27 7.37 8.82 14.99
N LEU A 28 6.69 7.78 14.48
CA LEU A 28 7.23 6.95 13.39
C LEU A 28 7.51 7.76 12.12
N LEU A 29 6.60 8.66 11.71
CA LEU A 29 6.81 9.53 10.54
C LEU A 29 7.95 10.54 10.72
N SER A 30 8.31 10.87 11.97
CA SER A 30 9.45 11.74 12.27
C SER A 30 10.79 11.00 12.18
N VAL A 31 10.77 9.67 12.32
CA VAL A 31 11.95 8.81 12.23
C VAL A 31 12.19 8.40 10.78
N SER A 32 13.44 8.51 10.32
CA SER A 32 13.85 8.10 8.97
C SER A 32 13.08 8.81 7.84
N HIS A 33 12.69 10.08 8.07
CA HIS A 33 11.93 10.89 7.10
C HIS A 33 12.58 10.95 5.72
N ASP A 34 13.90 11.11 5.65
CA ASP A 34 14.64 11.15 4.38
C ASP A 34 14.50 9.84 3.59
N GLN A 35 14.44 8.69 4.28
CA GLN A 35 14.21 7.40 3.64
C GLN A 35 12.78 7.28 3.12
N LEU A 36 11.80 7.69 3.94
CA LEU A 36 10.40 7.75 3.51
C LEU A 36 10.23 8.59 2.24
N LEU A 37 10.92 9.73 2.13
CA LEU A 37 10.89 10.57 0.92
C LEU A 37 11.53 9.87 -0.28
N ARG A 38 12.65 9.15 -0.12
CA ARG A 38 13.26 8.39 -1.24
C ARG A 38 12.33 7.30 -1.78
N ILE A 39 11.62 6.63 -0.89
CA ILE A 39 10.64 5.60 -1.23
C ILE A 39 9.43 6.22 -1.96
N THR A 40 8.84 7.25 -1.36
CA THR A 40 7.56 7.83 -1.84
C THR A 40 7.73 8.77 -3.03
N HIS A 41 8.95 9.21 -3.33
CA HIS A 41 9.31 10.00 -4.51
C HIS A 41 10.26 9.24 -5.45
N HIS A 42 10.25 7.91 -5.41
CA HIS A 42 11.12 7.07 -6.22
C HIS A 42 10.94 7.35 -7.73
N SER A 43 12.02 7.21 -8.52
CA SER A 43 12.00 7.50 -9.97
C SER A 43 11.00 6.62 -10.74
N PHE A 44 10.73 5.41 -10.25
CA PHE A 44 9.65 4.56 -10.75
C PHE A 44 8.28 5.27 -10.75
N LEU A 45 7.94 5.94 -9.64
CA LEU A 45 6.66 6.66 -9.49
C LEU A 45 6.55 7.86 -10.43
N SER A 46 7.67 8.56 -10.65
CA SER A 46 7.74 9.67 -11.61
C SER A 46 7.50 9.19 -13.04
N ARG A 47 8.14 8.08 -13.43
CA ARG A 47 7.94 7.48 -14.75
C ARG A 47 6.52 6.92 -14.92
N ALA A 48 5.94 6.36 -13.86
CA ALA A 48 4.54 5.92 -13.86
C ALA A 48 3.61 7.09 -14.16
N ALA A 49 3.80 8.23 -13.47
CA ALA A 49 3.01 9.43 -13.67
C ALA A 49 3.18 10.06 -15.07
N ASN A 50 4.33 9.85 -15.70
CA ASN A 50 4.64 10.37 -17.03
C ASN A 50 4.29 9.40 -18.18
N GLY A 51 3.82 8.19 -17.88
CA GLY A 51 3.52 7.17 -18.91
C GLY A 51 4.76 6.57 -19.57
N THR A 52 5.94 6.71 -18.97
CA THR A 52 7.23 6.28 -19.53
C THR A 52 7.78 5.01 -18.86
N LEU A 53 6.89 4.19 -18.30
CA LEU A 53 7.27 2.87 -17.77
C LEU A 53 7.03 1.81 -18.84
N PRO A 54 8.08 1.09 -19.29
CA PRO A 54 7.91 0.00 -20.22
C PRO A 54 7.02 -1.09 -19.63
N LYS A 55 6.11 -1.64 -20.45
CA LYS A 55 5.24 -2.75 -20.05
C LYS A 55 5.96 -3.93 -19.36
N PRO A 56 7.16 -4.40 -19.80
CA PRO A 56 7.87 -5.46 -19.10
C PRO A 56 8.26 -5.10 -17.65
N LEU A 57 8.55 -3.82 -17.39
CA LEU A 57 8.90 -3.36 -16.05
C LEU A 57 7.66 -3.28 -15.16
N VAL A 58 6.53 -2.82 -15.69
CA VAL A 58 5.23 -2.87 -15.01
C VAL A 58 4.85 -4.32 -14.70
N ALA A 59 5.08 -5.25 -15.63
CA ALA A 59 4.85 -6.68 -15.42
C ALA A 59 5.68 -7.23 -14.26
N GLN A 60 6.99 -6.92 -14.23
CA GLN A 60 7.87 -7.35 -13.15
C GLN A 60 7.43 -6.80 -11.78
N TRP A 61 7.10 -5.50 -11.71
CA TRP A 61 6.61 -4.89 -10.48
C TRP A 61 5.29 -5.54 -10.02
N LEU A 62 4.29 -5.62 -10.91
CA LEU A 62 2.95 -6.12 -10.58
C LEU A 62 2.97 -7.61 -10.19
N ALA A 63 3.82 -8.42 -10.81
CA ALA A 63 3.99 -9.83 -10.44
C ALA A 63 4.60 -10.00 -9.02
N ASN A 64 5.52 -9.11 -8.64
CA ASN A 64 6.05 -9.05 -7.27
C ASN A 64 5.00 -8.53 -6.29
N ASP A 65 4.26 -7.50 -6.68
CA ASP A 65 3.21 -6.88 -5.86
C ASP A 65 2.06 -7.86 -5.56
N LEU A 66 1.75 -8.74 -6.52
CA LEU A 66 0.79 -9.83 -6.30
C LEU A 66 1.26 -10.83 -5.21
N GLN A 67 2.57 -11.09 -5.08
CA GLN A 67 3.07 -11.93 -3.97
C GLN A 67 3.14 -11.14 -2.66
N TYR A 68 3.48 -9.86 -2.71
CA TYR A 68 3.43 -8.95 -1.58
C TYR A 68 2.02 -8.91 -0.96
N LEU A 69 0.97 -8.89 -1.78
CA LEU A 69 -0.41 -8.91 -1.32
C LEU A 69 -0.78 -10.18 -0.52
N LYS A 70 -0.17 -11.33 -0.85
CA LYS A 70 -0.32 -12.56 -0.06
C LYS A 70 0.33 -12.42 1.31
N ILE A 71 1.48 -11.75 1.38
CA ILE A 71 2.16 -11.46 2.65
C ILE A 71 1.30 -10.53 3.51
N TYR A 72 0.76 -9.47 2.90
CA TYR A 72 -0.17 -8.54 3.55
C TYR A 72 -1.40 -9.26 4.14
N LYS A 73 -2.03 -10.15 3.37
CA LYS A 73 -3.17 -10.96 3.85
C LYS A 73 -2.77 -11.87 5.02
N GLY A 74 -1.65 -12.58 4.89
CA GLY A 74 -1.14 -13.44 5.97
C GLY A 74 -0.80 -12.66 7.24
N LEU A 75 -0.23 -11.47 7.11
CA LEU A 75 0.03 -10.57 8.23
C LEU A 75 -1.28 -10.09 8.89
N SER A 76 -2.27 -9.74 8.08
CA SER A 76 -3.60 -9.32 8.55
C SER A 76 -4.30 -10.44 9.33
N GLU A 77 -4.32 -11.66 8.79
CA GLU A 77 -4.90 -12.84 9.44
C GLU A 77 -4.22 -13.17 10.77
N GLN A 78 -2.88 -13.12 10.79
CA GLN A 78 -2.11 -13.43 12.00
C GLN A 78 -2.30 -12.35 13.07
N THR A 79 -2.33 -11.07 12.67
CA THR A 79 -2.63 -9.95 13.58
C THR A 79 -4.03 -10.08 14.15
N LEU A 80 -5.01 -10.40 13.31
CA LEU A 80 -6.40 -10.63 13.72
C LEU A 80 -6.53 -11.78 14.72
N ALA A 81 -5.82 -12.89 14.49
CA ALA A 81 -5.79 -14.01 15.42
C ALA A 81 -5.21 -13.61 16.79
N ILE A 82 -4.21 -12.72 16.82
CA ILE A 82 -3.65 -12.21 18.08
C ILE A 82 -4.67 -11.34 18.80
N VAL A 83 -5.28 -10.38 18.10
CA VAL A 83 -6.29 -9.47 18.69
C VAL A 83 -7.43 -10.28 19.31
N ARG A 84 -8.00 -11.25 18.56
CA ARG A 84 -9.10 -12.10 19.03
C ARG A 84 -8.73 -12.96 20.25
N ARG A 85 -7.48 -13.42 20.37
CA ARG A 85 -7.02 -14.17 21.56
C ARG A 85 -6.87 -13.30 22.80
N THR A 86 -6.61 -12.01 22.60
CA THR A 86 -6.36 -11.06 23.69
C THR A 86 -7.59 -10.24 24.06
N GLN A 87 -8.69 -10.45 23.33
CA GLN A 87 -9.95 -9.78 23.57
C GLN A 87 -10.59 -10.32 24.86
N PRO A 88 -10.95 -9.42 25.81
CA PRO A 88 -11.71 -9.83 26.98
C PRO A 88 -13.03 -10.49 26.54
N SER A 89 -13.46 -11.54 27.25
CA SER A 89 -14.80 -12.10 27.06
C SER A 89 -15.86 -11.15 27.63
N THR A 90 -16.15 -10.06 26.93
CA THR A 90 -17.24 -9.15 27.26
C THR A 90 -18.55 -9.66 26.69
N THR A 91 -19.61 -9.62 27.49
CA THR A 91 -20.96 -10.08 27.09
C THR A 91 -21.71 -9.04 26.25
N ILE A 92 -21.23 -7.80 26.21
CA ILE A 92 -21.84 -6.69 25.49
C ILE A 92 -20.91 -6.30 24.34
N TYR A 93 -21.44 -6.35 23.11
CA TYR A 93 -20.76 -5.85 21.93
C TYR A 93 -20.78 -4.31 21.95
N ASP A 94 -19.61 -3.70 21.96
CA ASP A 94 -19.43 -2.26 21.79
C ASP A 94 -18.70 -2.00 20.46
N PRO A 95 -19.38 -1.39 19.46
CA PRO A 95 -18.75 -1.07 18.18
C PRO A 95 -17.68 0.02 18.28
N GLU A 96 -17.68 0.83 19.34
CA GLU A 96 -16.70 1.89 19.56
C GLU A 96 -15.46 1.40 20.32
N ASP A 97 -15.51 0.18 20.89
CA ASP A 97 -14.36 -0.45 21.53
C ASP A 97 -13.19 -0.59 20.55
N LEU A 98 -11.99 -0.25 21.03
CA LEU A 98 -10.76 -0.24 20.24
C LEU A 98 -10.43 -1.59 19.61
N GLN A 99 -10.64 -2.69 20.33
CA GLN A 99 -10.35 -4.01 19.78
C GLN A 99 -11.42 -4.41 18.75
N THR A 100 -12.69 -4.10 19.00
CA THR A 100 -13.75 -4.28 18.00
C THR A 100 -13.45 -3.53 16.70
N ARG A 101 -13.02 -2.27 16.79
CA ARG A 101 -12.62 -1.45 15.63
C ARG A 101 -11.39 -2.02 14.91
N LEU A 102 -10.39 -2.50 15.65
CA LEU A 102 -9.22 -3.14 15.06
C LEU A 102 -9.57 -4.45 14.36
N VAL A 103 -10.43 -5.29 14.96
CA VAL A 103 -10.95 -6.51 14.32
C VAL A 103 -11.67 -6.18 13.02
N ALA A 104 -12.56 -5.20 13.04
CA ALA A 104 -13.30 -4.75 11.85
C ALA A 104 -12.36 -4.23 10.76
N TRP A 105 -11.32 -3.46 11.12
CA TRP A 105 -10.32 -2.99 10.16
C TRP A 105 -9.54 -4.14 9.53
N LEU A 106 -9.12 -5.13 10.33
CA LEU A 106 -8.38 -6.31 9.85
C LEU A 106 -9.24 -7.22 8.96
N ASP A 107 -10.51 -7.43 9.31
CA ASP A 107 -11.46 -8.15 8.45
C ASP A 107 -11.65 -7.42 7.11
N ALA A 108 -11.69 -6.08 7.12
CA ALA A 108 -11.74 -5.26 5.90
C ALA A 108 -10.43 -5.33 5.09
N ALA A 109 -9.26 -5.30 5.74
CA ALA A 109 -7.95 -5.47 5.11
C ALA A 109 -7.86 -6.77 4.30
N ILE A 110 -8.28 -7.90 4.89
CA ILE A 110 -8.28 -9.22 4.23
C ILE A 110 -9.20 -9.24 3.00
N GLN A 111 -10.37 -8.61 3.12
CA GLN A 111 -11.32 -8.48 2.01
C GLN A 111 -10.79 -7.56 0.91
N ASN A 112 -10.15 -6.44 1.27
CA ASN A 112 -9.52 -5.52 0.34
C ASN A 112 -8.42 -6.23 -0.44
N GLY A 113 -7.53 -6.97 0.22
CA GLY A 113 -6.48 -7.73 -0.46
C GLY A 113 -7.04 -8.77 -1.43
N THR A 114 -8.19 -9.41 -1.10
CA THR A 114 -8.85 -10.33 -2.05
C THR A 114 -9.43 -9.60 -3.27
N ARG A 115 -9.97 -8.39 -3.09
CA ARG A 115 -10.44 -7.56 -4.20
C ARG A 115 -9.30 -7.05 -5.07
N GLU A 116 -8.17 -6.69 -4.45
CA GLU A 116 -6.97 -6.24 -5.17
C GLU A 116 -6.33 -7.37 -5.99
N GLU A 117 -6.33 -8.62 -5.49
CA GLU A 117 -5.89 -9.78 -6.28
C GLU A 117 -6.72 -9.90 -7.58
N ALA A 118 -8.05 -9.73 -7.50
CA ALA A 118 -8.92 -9.77 -8.66
C ALA A 118 -8.69 -8.58 -9.61
N PHE A 119 -8.54 -7.38 -9.06
CA PHE A 119 -8.20 -6.17 -9.80
C PHE A 119 -6.89 -6.32 -10.59
N PHE A 120 -5.86 -6.92 -9.99
CA PHE A 120 -4.58 -7.15 -10.68
C PHE A 120 -4.74 -8.09 -11.88
N GLN A 121 -5.54 -9.14 -11.75
CA GLN A 121 -5.82 -10.06 -12.86
C GLN A 121 -6.59 -9.37 -13.99
N GLU A 122 -7.61 -8.57 -13.64
CA GLU A 122 -8.40 -7.82 -14.62
C GLU A 122 -7.54 -6.81 -15.41
N VAL A 123 -6.74 -6.00 -14.70
CA VAL A 123 -5.83 -5.05 -15.34
C VAL A 123 -4.79 -5.79 -16.19
N ALA A 124 -4.23 -6.89 -15.70
CA ALA A 124 -3.28 -7.67 -16.48
C ALA A 124 -3.90 -8.23 -17.78
N GLU A 125 -5.16 -8.67 -17.74
CA GLU A 125 -5.87 -9.13 -18.92
C GLU A 125 -6.15 -8.00 -19.92
N ILE A 126 -6.59 -6.84 -19.44
CA ILE A 126 -6.91 -5.66 -20.28
C ILE A 126 -5.64 -5.17 -21.00
N TYR A 127 -4.56 -4.99 -20.25
CA TYR A 127 -3.33 -4.36 -20.76
C TYR A 127 -2.30 -5.38 -21.29
N LYS A 128 -2.61 -6.68 -21.25
CA LYS A 128 -1.75 -7.79 -21.68
C LYS A 128 -0.41 -7.81 -20.93
N ILE A 129 -0.48 -7.74 -19.61
CA ILE A 129 0.65 -7.77 -18.69
C ILE A 129 0.82 -9.21 -18.19
N ASP A 130 2.04 -9.76 -18.26
CA ASP A 130 2.33 -11.10 -17.75
C ASP A 130 2.62 -11.05 -16.24
N LEU A 131 1.80 -11.77 -15.46
CA LEU A 131 1.94 -11.86 -14.00
C LEU A 131 2.78 -13.05 -13.53
N ASN A 132 3.46 -13.74 -14.45
CA ASN A 132 4.31 -14.86 -14.09
C ASN A 132 5.49 -14.42 -13.22
N ILE A 133 5.68 -15.12 -12.10
CA ILE A 133 6.78 -14.88 -11.18
C ILE A 133 7.47 -16.19 -10.83
N THR A 134 8.80 -16.15 -10.86
CA THR A 134 9.69 -17.23 -10.42
C THR A 134 10.50 -16.76 -9.22
N GLN A 135 11.16 -17.69 -8.52
CA GLN A 135 12.07 -17.33 -7.44
C GLN A 135 13.20 -16.38 -7.90
N ALA A 136 13.66 -16.49 -9.16
CA ALA A 136 14.72 -15.66 -9.71
C ALA A 136 14.27 -14.24 -10.06
N THR A 137 12.95 -14.01 -10.21
CA THR A 137 12.37 -12.71 -10.58
C THR A 137 11.76 -11.98 -9.39
N LYS A 138 11.83 -12.57 -8.19
CA LYS A 138 11.47 -11.89 -6.94
C LYS A 138 12.49 -10.79 -6.65
N ASN A 139 12.01 -9.59 -6.36
CA ASN A 139 12.88 -8.47 -5.99
C ASN A 139 13.34 -8.57 -4.53
N GLU A 140 14.31 -7.76 -4.17
CA GLU A 140 14.88 -7.74 -2.82
C GLU A 140 13.84 -7.31 -1.77
N GLY A 141 13.01 -6.31 -2.07
CA GLY A 141 11.94 -5.87 -1.18
C GLY A 141 10.95 -6.99 -0.82
N LEU A 142 10.56 -7.81 -1.80
CA LEU A 142 9.67 -8.96 -1.56
C LEU A 142 10.32 -9.99 -0.64
N HIS A 143 11.60 -10.30 -0.83
CA HIS A 143 12.33 -11.18 0.08
C HIS A 143 12.42 -10.63 1.51
N ARG A 144 12.58 -9.31 1.66
CA ARG A 144 12.56 -8.65 2.97
C ARG A 144 11.18 -8.78 3.62
N TYR A 145 10.10 -8.62 2.87
CA TYR A 145 8.74 -8.85 3.35
C TYR A 145 8.46 -10.31 3.73
N GLU A 146 8.94 -11.27 2.94
CA GLU A 146 8.86 -12.70 3.29
C GLU A 146 9.58 -12.97 4.61
N SER A 147 10.76 -12.38 4.79
CA SER A 147 11.51 -12.49 6.04
C SER A 147 10.79 -11.83 7.21
N LEU A 148 10.17 -10.65 7.01
CA LEU A 148 9.40 -9.95 8.04
C LEU A 148 8.22 -10.80 8.54
N LEU A 149 7.45 -11.39 7.62
CA LEU A 149 6.35 -12.27 7.99
C LEU A 149 6.84 -13.51 8.74
N ASN A 150 7.94 -14.12 8.29
CA ASN A 150 8.54 -15.27 8.97
C ASN A 150 8.99 -14.90 10.39
N THR A 151 9.66 -13.76 10.57
CA THR A 151 10.06 -13.27 11.89
C THR A 151 8.86 -12.95 12.78
N PHE A 152 7.83 -12.29 12.24
CA PHE A 152 6.61 -11.96 12.97
C PHE A 152 5.86 -13.20 13.46
N THR A 153 5.86 -14.28 12.67
CA THR A 153 5.18 -15.53 13.05
C THR A 153 6.00 -16.39 14.00
N ALA A 154 7.33 -16.35 13.93
CA ALA A 154 8.24 -17.17 14.74
C ALA A 154 8.61 -16.56 16.10
N THR A 155 8.55 -15.23 16.26
CA THR A 155 9.05 -14.55 17.46
C THR A 155 8.04 -14.56 18.61
N SER A 156 8.53 -14.67 19.85
CA SER A 156 7.69 -14.50 21.04
C SER A 156 7.15 -13.07 21.14
N ARG A 157 5.89 -12.95 21.55
CA ARG A 157 5.18 -11.65 21.57
C ARG A 157 5.35 -10.98 22.94
N SER A 158 5.33 -9.65 22.94
CA SER A 158 5.20 -8.89 24.18
C SER A 158 3.80 -9.12 24.78
N GLU A 159 3.71 -9.24 26.10
CA GLU A 159 2.41 -9.28 26.80
C GLU A 159 1.69 -7.93 26.74
N PHE A 160 2.43 -6.83 26.67
CA PHE A 160 1.89 -5.48 26.57
C PHE A 160 1.60 -5.15 25.09
N LEU A 161 0.32 -4.96 24.74
CA LEU A 161 -0.12 -4.75 23.35
C LEU A 161 0.48 -5.81 22.38
N PRO A 162 0.10 -7.09 22.50
CA PRO A 162 0.71 -8.20 21.75
C PRO A 162 0.49 -8.15 20.23
N TRP A 163 -0.47 -7.36 19.76
CA TRP A 163 -0.82 -7.18 18.35
C TRP A 163 -0.12 -5.97 17.71
N LEU A 164 0.61 -5.16 18.49
CA LEU A 164 1.10 -3.84 18.08
C LEU A 164 2.00 -3.90 16.86
N GLU A 165 2.98 -4.80 16.83
CA GLU A 165 3.94 -4.91 15.73
C GLU A 165 3.24 -5.25 14.41
N GLY A 166 2.23 -6.12 14.44
CA GLY A 166 1.45 -6.47 13.26
C GLY A 166 0.62 -5.30 12.74
N ALA A 167 -0.05 -4.59 13.65
CA ALA A 167 -0.83 -3.40 13.28
C ALA A 167 0.04 -2.25 12.78
N VAL A 168 1.23 -2.04 13.35
CA VAL A 168 2.18 -1.02 12.89
C VAL A 168 2.77 -1.39 11.53
N MET A 169 3.09 -2.66 11.29
CA MET A 169 3.57 -3.13 9.99
C MET A 169 2.52 -2.90 8.91
N LEU A 170 1.25 -3.26 9.17
CA LEU A 170 0.13 -3.01 8.26
C LEU A 170 -0.07 -1.52 8.01
N TRP A 171 -0.10 -0.69 9.06
CA TRP A 171 -0.22 0.77 8.88
C TRP A 171 0.94 1.35 8.07
N ALA A 172 2.17 0.87 8.29
CA ALA A 172 3.34 1.36 7.57
C ALA A 172 3.28 1.02 6.08
N MET A 173 2.94 -0.23 5.75
CA MET A 173 2.69 -0.69 4.38
C MET A 173 1.68 0.21 3.67
N GLU A 174 0.51 0.40 4.27
CA GLU A 174 -0.58 1.23 3.72
C GLU A 174 -0.20 2.70 3.59
N LYS A 175 0.49 3.24 4.60
CA LYS A 175 0.88 4.65 4.65
C LYS A 175 1.92 4.96 3.57
N VAL A 176 2.92 4.10 3.39
CA VAL A 176 3.95 4.26 2.36
C VAL A 176 3.32 4.20 0.97
N TYR A 177 2.46 3.20 0.71
CA TYR A 177 1.76 3.08 -0.57
C TYR A 177 0.88 4.30 -0.86
N TYR A 178 0.10 4.74 0.12
CA TYR A 178 -0.76 5.92 -0.04
C TYR A 178 0.04 7.18 -0.38
N GLU A 179 1.14 7.45 0.32
CA GLU A 179 1.98 8.61 0.07
C GLU A 179 2.66 8.54 -1.31
N ALA A 180 3.19 7.37 -1.68
CA ALA A 180 3.81 7.11 -2.98
C ALA A 180 2.84 7.38 -4.14
N TRP A 181 1.66 6.76 -4.12
CA TRP A 181 0.68 6.90 -5.19
C TRP A 181 -0.01 8.26 -5.20
N SER A 182 -0.20 8.88 -4.03
CA SER A 182 -0.69 10.25 -3.93
C SER A 182 0.32 11.25 -4.50
N TRP A 183 1.62 11.02 -4.29
CA TRP A 183 2.65 11.83 -4.93
C TRP A 183 2.66 11.62 -6.44
N ALA A 184 2.64 10.37 -6.93
CA ALA A 184 2.58 10.07 -8.36
C ALA A 184 1.37 10.74 -9.04
N ARG A 185 0.19 10.71 -8.39
CA ARG A 185 -1.01 11.40 -8.88
C ARG A 185 -0.84 12.91 -8.99
N ARG A 186 -0.12 13.54 -8.06
CA ARG A 186 0.18 14.98 -8.14
C ARG A 186 1.12 15.30 -9.30
N GLN A 187 2.06 14.41 -9.62
CA GLN A 187 2.93 14.55 -10.80
C GLN A 187 2.14 14.39 -12.10
N ASP A 188 1.26 13.38 -12.18
CA ASP A 188 0.40 13.16 -13.36
C ASP A 188 -0.53 14.36 -13.62
N ALA A 189 -1.12 14.94 -12.57
CA ALA A 189 -1.98 16.11 -12.70
C ALA A 189 -1.27 17.38 -13.20
N GLN A 190 0.06 17.44 -13.12
CA GLN A 190 0.86 18.56 -13.62
C GLN A 190 1.24 18.41 -15.11
N SER A 191 1.05 17.22 -15.70
CA SER A 191 1.34 16.93 -17.10
C SER A 191 0.22 17.42 -18.04
N SER A 192 0.57 18.14 -19.11
CA SER A 192 -0.36 18.63 -20.15
C SER A 192 -0.76 17.52 -21.14
N PRO A 193 -1.87 17.72 -21.89
CA PRO A 193 -3.17 17.09 -21.64
C PRO A 193 -3.12 15.56 -21.47
N ARG A 194 -4.11 15.00 -20.74
CA ARG A 194 -4.25 13.57 -20.43
C ARG A 194 -4.57 12.73 -21.68
N THR A 195 -3.55 12.47 -22.48
CA THR A 195 -3.57 11.46 -23.53
C THR A 195 -2.78 10.26 -23.01
N TYR A 196 -3.47 9.14 -22.80
CA TYR A 196 -2.87 7.89 -22.30
C TYR A 196 -2.45 6.97 -23.46
N GLU A 197 -2.81 7.33 -24.69
CA GLU A 197 -2.60 6.52 -25.89
C GLU A 197 -1.12 6.29 -26.21
N ASN A 198 -0.25 7.16 -25.70
CA ASN A 198 1.19 7.10 -25.91
C ASN A 198 1.95 6.50 -24.72
N ASP A 199 1.24 6.01 -23.70
CA ASP A 199 1.89 5.43 -22.53
C ASP A 199 2.54 4.10 -22.89
N GLU A 200 3.79 3.89 -22.46
CA GLU A 200 4.57 2.70 -22.79
C GLU A 200 3.98 1.40 -22.21
N ASP A 201 3.11 1.50 -21.21
CA ASP A 201 2.34 0.42 -20.62
C ASP A 201 0.90 0.32 -21.18
N GLY A 202 0.52 1.23 -22.07
CA GLY A 202 -0.85 1.37 -22.62
C GLY A 202 -1.82 2.13 -21.72
N GLY A 203 -1.34 2.75 -20.64
CA GLY A 203 -2.11 3.58 -19.72
C GLY A 203 -2.46 2.89 -18.39
N ALA A 204 -1.97 1.67 -18.15
CA ALA A 204 -2.31 0.88 -16.97
C ALA A 204 -2.00 1.61 -15.66
N MET A 205 -0.82 2.22 -15.54
CA MET A 205 -0.41 2.96 -14.35
C MET A 205 -1.31 4.16 -14.10
N ARG A 206 -1.55 5.00 -15.10
CA ARG A 206 -2.24 6.28 -14.92
C ARG A 206 -3.75 6.15 -14.87
N ARG A 207 -4.33 5.17 -15.57
CA ARG A 207 -5.78 4.93 -15.60
C ARG A 207 -6.27 4.07 -14.43
N GLU A 208 -5.49 3.07 -14.02
CA GLU A 208 -5.95 2.06 -13.07
C GLU A 208 -5.22 2.16 -11.72
N PHE A 209 -3.89 1.99 -11.71
CA PHE A 209 -3.13 1.79 -10.47
C PHE A 209 -2.98 3.07 -9.63
N ILE A 210 -2.53 4.18 -10.24
CA ILE A 210 -2.36 5.45 -9.53
C ILE A 210 -3.68 5.90 -8.87
N PRO A 211 -4.85 5.90 -9.55
CA PRO A 211 -6.12 6.26 -8.93
C PRO A 211 -6.57 5.29 -7.82
N ASN A 212 -6.25 3.99 -7.92
CA ASN A 212 -6.67 2.97 -6.95
C ASN A 212 -6.13 3.21 -5.53
N TRP A 213 -4.86 3.60 -5.40
CA TRP A 213 -4.23 3.82 -4.09
C TRP A 213 -4.02 5.29 -3.71
N SER A 214 -4.57 6.22 -4.49
CA SER A 214 -4.54 7.66 -4.16
C SER A 214 -5.94 8.25 -3.97
N ASN A 215 -6.98 7.41 -3.99
CA ASN A 215 -8.35 7.88 -3.79
C ASN A 215 -8.67 8.12 -2.31
N ARG A 216 -9.84 8.73 -2.10
CA ARG A 216 -10.31 9.12 -0.78
C ARG A 216 -10.65 7.91 0.11
N ASP A 217 -11.15 6.84 -0.46
CA ASP A 217 -11.56 5.65 0.31
C ASP A 217 -10.33 4.95 0.88
N PHE A 218 -9.27 4.83 0.08
CA PHE A 218 -7.98 4.31 0.52
C PHE A 218 -7.35 5.21 1.60
N MET A 219 -7.35 6.54 1.40
CA MET A 219 -6.92 7.49 2.44
C MET A 219 -7.67 7.28 3.76
N MET A 220 -9.00 7.16 3.71
CA MET A 220 -9.82 6.95 4.91
C MET A 220 -9.51 5.62 5.59
N PHE A 221 -9.23 4.57 4.81
CA PHE A 221 -8.82 3.27 5.32
C PHE A 221 -7.48 3.33 6.07
N VAL A 222 -6.48 4.04 5.53
CA VAL A 222 -5.19 4.28 6.20
C VAL A 222 -5.37 5.12 7.48
N GLU A 223 -6.12 6.22 7.40
CA GLU A 223 -6.39 7.09 8.55
C GLU A 223 -7.15 6.37 9.68
N GLN A 224 -7.99 5.39 9.36
CA GLN A 224 -8.71 4.62 10.36
C GLN A 224 -7.76 3.80 11.23
N LEU A 225 -6.79 3.10 10.62
CA LEU A 225 -5.79 2.34 11.38
C LEU A 225 -4.86 3.27 12.16
N GLU A 226 -4.48 4.40 11.56
CA GLU A 226 -3.69 5.44 12.24
C GLU A 226 -4.37 5.90 13.55
N ARG A 227 -5.68 6.19 13.49
CA ARG A 227 -6.47 6.58 14.67
C ARG A 227 -6.50 5.47 15.71
N ILE A 228 -6.76 4.21 15.30
CA ILE A 228 -6.79 3.06 16.20
C ILE A 228 -5.45 2.88 16.91
N LEU A 229 -4.33 2.96 16.19
CA LEU A 229 -2.99 2.84 16.76
C LEU A 229 -2.71 3.91 17.81
N ASN A 230 -2.92 5.18 17.45
CA ASN A 230 -2.65 6.29 18.35
C ASN A 230 -3.52 6.23 19.61
N GLU A 231 -4.81 5.94 19.46
CA GLU A 231 -5.74 5.84 20.58
C GLU A 231 -5.41 4.66 21.50
N ALA A 232 -5.13 3.48 20.93
CA ALA A 232 -4.79 2.30 21.70
C ALA A 232 -3.48 2.44 22.46
N VAL A 233 -2.45 3.00 21.82
CA VAL A 233 -1.15 3.21 22.46
C VAL A 233 -1.24 4.28 23.54
N SER A 234 -1.87 5.43 23.26
CA SER A 234 -2.09 6.48 24.25
C SER A 234 -2.87 5.95 25.47
N SER A 235 -3.93 5.18 25.22
CA SER A 235 -4.78 4.60 26.27
C SER A 235 -4.08 3.51 27.08
N ALA A 236 -3.16 2.75 26.49
CA ALA A 236 -2.41 1.71 27.19
C ALA A 236 -1.22 2.28 27.99
N VAL A 237 -0.55 3.29 27.44
CA VAL A 237 0.62 3.93 28.06
C VAL A 237 0.21 4.86 29.20
N LYS A 238 -0.89 5.63 29.06
CA LYS A 238 -1.42 6.54 30.09
C LYS A 238 -0.38 7.51 30.70
N GLY A 239 0.55 7.98 29.87
CA GLY A 239 1.62 8.88 30.29
C GLY A 239 2.81 8.21 31.00
N ASP A 240 2.89 6.88 31.01
CA ASP A 240 4.04 6.15 31.54
C ASP A 240 5.23 6.17 30.55
N ASP A 241 6.29 6.89 30.91
CA ASP A 241 7.49 7.03 30.07
C ASP A 241 8.23 5.71 29.81
N GLN A 242 8.17 4.73 30.72
CA GLN A 242 8.80 3.43 30.52
C GLN A 242 8.01 2.59 29.50
N LEU A 243 6.68 2.54 29.64
CA LEU A 243 5.83 1.88 28.65
C LEU A 243 5.93 2.57 27.29
N TRP A 244 5.98 3.90 27.25
CA TRP A 244 6.19 4.64 26.01
C TRP A 244 7.53 4.29 25.35
N ARG A 245 8.62 4.23 26.13
CA ARG A 245 9.94 3.81 25.61
C ARG A 245 9.89 2.39 25.04
N GLN A 246 9.20 1.47 25.72
CA GLN A 246 9.02 0.10 25.25
C GLN A 246 8.27 0.04 23.91
N VAL A 247 7.17 0.79 23.77
CA VAL A 247 6.40 0.90 22.52
C VAL A 247 7.31 1.43 21.41
N LYS A 248 8.02 2.54 21.64
CA LYS A 248 8.92 3.12 20.63
C LYS A 248 9.98 2.13 20.16
N THR A 249 10.72 1.50 21.08
CA THR A 249 11.77 0.54 20.70
C THR A 249 11.23 -0.60 19.81
N ARG A 250 10.04 -1.13 20.12
CA ARG A 250 9.41 -2.20 19.33
C ARG A 250 8.97 -1.71 17.95
N THR A 251 8.34 -0.54 17.92
CA THR A 251 7.70 0.00 16.70
C THR A 251 8.69 0.67 15.77
N ASP A 252 9.77 1.27 16.28
CA ASP A 252 10.88 1.81 15.49
C ASP A 252 11.56 0.72 14.68
N ALA A 253 11.77 -0.46 15.28
CA ALA A 253 12.36 -1.60 14.58
C ALA A 253 11.46 -2.11 13.44
N VAL A 254 10.14 -2.16 13.67
CA VAL A 254 9.16 -2.55 12.65
C VAL A 254 9.12 -1.51 11.53
N TRP A 255 9.02 -0.23 11.87
CA TRP A 255 8.98 0.87 10.91
C TRP A 255 10.23 0.89 10.03
N GLN A 256 11.42 0.82 10.63
CA GLN A 256 12.67 0.80 9.88
C GLN A 256 12.73 -0.39 8.92
N ALA A 257 12.32 -1.57 9.37
CA ALA A 257 12.38 -2.76 8.53
C ALA A 257 11.36 -2.73 7.38
N VAL A 258 10.19 -2.09 7.57
CA VAL A 258 9.25 -1.81 6.49
C VAL A 258 9.86 -0.81 5.49
N LEU A 259 10.44 0.29 5.94
CA LEU A 259 11.08 1.25 5.04
C LEU A 259 12.22 0.61 4.23
N ASP A 260 13.04 -0.23 4.86
CA ASP A 260 14.11 -0.96 4.17
C ASP A 260 13.56 -1.94 3.12
N ALA A 261 12.40 -2.55 3.38
CA ALA A 261 11.74 -3.43 2.43
C ALA A 261 11.13 -2.64 1.26
N GLU A 262 10.43 -1.55 1.54
CA GLU A 262 9.80 -0.66 0.56
C GLU A 262 10.84 0.01 -0.36
N GLU A 263 11.95 0.50 0.19
CA GLU A 263 13.03 1.11 -0.60
C GLU A 263 13.65 0.11 -1.59
N ALA A 264 13.76 -1.16 -1.18
CA ALA A 264 14.25 -2.25 -2.02
C ALA A 264 13.17 -2.88 -2.93
N PHE A 265 11.91 -2.43 -2.83
CA PHE A 265 10.79 -2.99 -3.59
C PHE A 265 10.64 -2.33 -4.96
N TRP A 266 10.86 -1.01 -5.04
CA TRP A 266 10.71 -0.29 -6.30
C TRP A 266 11.74 -0.76 -7.33
N PRO A 267 11.32 -1.07 -8.58
CA PRO A 267 12.27 -1.43 -9.62
C PRO A 267 13.23 -0.28 -9.94
N ASP A 268 14.51 -0.62 -10.20
CA ASP A 268 15.47 0.33 -10.73
C ASP A 268 15.06 0.76 -12.15
N VAL A 269 14.88 2.05 -12.33
CA VAL A 269 14.53 2.68 -13.61
C VAL A 269 15.63 3.59 -14.14
N ASP A 270 16.67 3.88 -13.35
CA ASP A 270 17.72 4.83 -13.70
C ASP A 270 18.96 4.12 -14.29
N GLY A 271 19.01 2.78 -14.20
CA GLY A 271 20.16 1.95 -14.59
C GLY A 271 20.10 1.13 -15.88
N VAL A 272 18.99 1.07 -16.64
CA VAL A 272 18.94 0.23 -17.87
C VAL A 272 18.49 1.02 -19.10
N GLY A 273 19.48 1.57 -19.81
CA GLY A 273 19.33 1.83 -21.23
C GLY A 273 19.00 0.54 -21.98
N VAL A 274 18.03 0.63 -22.88
CA VAL A 274 17.74 -0.24 -24.02
C VAL A 274 18.94 -1.14 -24.38
N ASN A 275 19.02 -2.34 -23.80
CA ASN A 275 19.95 -3.39 -24.18
C ASN A 275 19.30 -4.76 -23.94
N GLY A 276 18.21 -4.96 -24.68
CA GLY A 276 17.57 -6.25 -24.92
C GLY A 276 17.24 -6.43 -26.40
N ALA A 277 18.07 -5.87 -27.28
CA ALA A 277 18.03 -6.14 -28.72
C ALA A 277 19.23 -7.05 -29.08
N ALA A 278 18.92 -8.08 -29.87
CA ALA A 278 19.79 -9.05 -30.53
C ALA A 278 20.23 -10.29 -29.71
N ASN A 279 19.52 -11.40 -29.96
CA ASN A 279 20.11 -12.39 -30.86
C ASN A 279 19.03 -12.99 -31.75
N GLY A 280 19.11 -12.65 -33.04
CA GLY A 280 18.27 -13.22 -34.08
C GLY A 280 18.68 -14.66 -34.39
N SER A 281 17.69 -15.45 -34.77
CA SER A 281 17.85 -16.44 -35.83
C SER A 281 16.60 -16.39 -36.67
N ALA A 282 16.79 -15.92 -37.90
CA ALA A 282 15.79 -15.92 -38.94
C ALA A 282 15.33 -17.35 -39.26
N LEU A 283 14.08 -17.50 -39.70
CA LEU A 283 13.72 -18.19 -40.95
C LEU A 283 12.20 -18.10 -41.21
N ASN A 284 11.89 -17.47 -42.35
CA ASN A 284 10.77 -17.69 -43.29
C ASN A 284 9.39 -17.03 -43.06
N ASP A 285 9.21 -15.94 -43.80
CA ASP A 285 8.07 -15.58 -44.66
C ASP A 285 6.99 -16.64 -44.90
N VAL A 286 5.71 -16.25 -44.75
CA VAL A 286 4.66 -16.35 -45.79
C VAL A 286 3.60 -15.24 -45.62
N ASN A 287 3.30 -14.57 -46.73
CA ASN A 287 2.25 -13.58 -47.01
C ASN A 287 0.82 -13.88 -46.50
N GLY A 288 0.03 -12.82 -46.22
CA GLY A 288 -1.44 -12.92 -46.21
C GLY A 288 -2.26 -11.73 -45.68
N ILE A 289 -2.35 -10.62 -46.44
CA ILE A 289 -3.57 -9.84 -46.81
C ILE A 289 -4.71 -9.60 -45.77
N ARG A 290 -5.02 -8.29 -45.54
CA ARG A 290 -6.32 -7.60 -45.20
C ARG A 290 -6.90 -7.82 -43.78
N THR A 291 -7.60 -6.89 -43.12
CA THR A 291 -8.33 -5.66 -43.50
C THR A 291 -8.60 -4.80 -42.25
N SER A 292 -8.69 -3.50 -42.48
CA SER A 292 -9.31 -2.46 -41.64
C SER A 292 -10.66 -2.86 -41.05
N ALA A 293 -10.86 -2.60 -39.75
CA ALA A 293 -12.17 -2.31 -39.17
C ALA A 293 -11.97 -1.48 -37.89
N ASP A 294 -12.31 -0.20 -38.00
CA ASP A 294 -12.58 0.70 -36.88
C ASP A 294 -13.59 0.04 -35.92
N VAL A 295 -13.28 0.04 -34.63
CA VAL A 295 -14.27 -0.25 -33.59
C VAL A 295 -14.43 1.02 -32.75
N ASP A 296 -15.55 1.66 -33.03
CA ASP A 296 -16.16 2.80 -32.37
C ASP A 296 -16.26 2.56 -30.85
N CYS A 297 -15.41 3.23 -30.06
CA CYS A 297 -15.43 3.19 -28.60
C CYS A 297 -16.45 4.21 -28.07
N ALA A 298 -17.73 3.86 -28.16
CA ALA A 298 -18.82 4.59 -27.50
C ALA A 298 -19.65 3.61 -26.68
N LYS A 299 -19.10 3.14 -25.53
CA LYS A 299 -19.83 2.49 -24.42
C LYS A 299 -18.90 2.14 -23.24
N CYS A 300 -18.32 3.15 -22.60
CA CYS A 300 -17.75 3.02 -21.25
C CYS A 300 -18.22 4.19 -20.38
N GLU A 301 -19.54 4.34 -20.25
CA GLU A 301 -20.15 5.09 -19.16
C GLU A 301 -21.10 4.12 -18.44
N ASN A 302 -20.95 4.06 -17.11
CA ASN A 302 -21.68 3.23 -16.14
C ASN A 302 -21.11 1.84 -15.84
N ILE A 303 -19.96 1.78 -15.18
CA ILE A 303 -19.75 0.85 -14.05
C ILE A 303 -19.07 1.63 -12.93
N GLY A 304 -19.86 2.46 -12.25
CA GLY A 304 -19.47 3.18 -11.05
C GLY A 304 -20.58 3.03 -10.03
N ASN A 305 -20.18 2.66 -8.82
CA ASN A 305 -20.91 2.71 -7.55
C ASN A 305 -22.10 1.76 -7.36
N GLY A 306 -21.87 0.77 -6.49
CA GLY A 306 -22.92 -0.04 -5.89
C GLY A 306 -22.46 -0.71 -4.59
N GLN A 307 -22.08 0.07 -3.57
CA GLN A 307 -22.13 -0.41 -2.19
C GLN A 307 -23.27 0.27 -1.43
N VAL A 308 -23.97 -0.56 -0.67
CA VAL A 308 -25.24 -0.29 0.03
C VAL A 308 -25.04 0.79 1.10
N PRO A 309 -25.96 1.75 1.27
CA PRO A 309 -25.90 2.70 2.36
C PRO A 309 -26.01 1.96 3.70
N ILE A 310 -25.13 2.30 4.65
CA ILE A 310 -25.27 1.91 6.05
C ILE A 310 -26.62 2.45 6.51
N GLN A 311 -27.58 1.55 6.74
CA GLN A 311 -28.85 1.90 7.36
C GLN A 311 -28.57 2.37 8.79
N THR A 312 -28.68 3.68 9.00
CA THR A 312 -28.98 4.24 10.31
C THR A 312 -30.45 3.97 10.61
N GLY A 313 -30.74 3.22 11.67
CA GLY A 313 -32.12 2.87 12.02
C GLY A 313 -32.31 2.65 13.52
N VAL A 314 -32.58 3.77 14.21
CA VAL A 314 -33.33 3.99 15.47
C VAL A 314 -32.81 3.36 16.76
#